data_AF-A0A3B1E7E3-F1
#
_entry.id   AF-A0A3B1E7E3-F1
#
_cell.length_a   1.000
_cell.length_b   1.000
_cell.length_c   1.000
_cell.angle_alpha   90.00
_cell.angle_beta   90.00
_cell.angle_gamma   90.00
#
_symmetry.space_group_name_H-M   'P 1'
#
loop_
_entity.id
_entity.type
_entity.pdbx_description
1 polymer ?
#
loop_
_entity_poly.entity_id
_entity_poly.type
_entity_poly.pdbx_seq_one_letter_code
_entity_poly.pdbx_strand_id
1 'polypeptide(L)'
;MSGVCQTQSYEGEAGLACEMAYNHHCKDSFAYSLDNNTIDIKFDFFNKNIVSMFINTLANIIIDISLKHKQDIILCGGVFQNKTLLELTIKQLEKNNIKYFYNQNIPINDSSIALGQIWWAVSNNII
;
A
#
# COMPACT_ATOMS: atom_id res chain seq x y z
N MET A 1 -13.11 11.25 8.02
CA MET A 1 -12.49 10.83 9.30
C MET A 1 -11.37 11.78 9.72
N SER A 2 -10.34 12.00 8.91
CA SER A 2 -9.30 13.01 9.18
C SER A 2 -9.65 14.44 8.70
N GLY A 3 -10.70 14.58 7.89
CA GLY A 3 -11.10 15.86 7.30
C GLY A 3 -10.27 16.31 6.09
N VAL A 4 -9.31 15.50 5.63
CA VAL A 4 -8.37 15.85 4.53
C VAL A 4 -9.03 15.95 3.16
N CYS A 5 -10.11 15.22 2.92
CA CYS A 5 -10.90 15.27 1.69
C CYS A 5 -12.34 14.87 2.02
N GLN A 6 -13.30 15.74 1.72
CA GLN A 6 -14.73 15.50 1.96
C GLN A 6 -15.49 15.20 0.66
N THR A 7 -15.04 15.80 -0.43
CA THR A 7 -15.57 15.62 -1.78
C THR A 7 -14.39 15.40 -2.72
N GLN A 8 -14.51 14.43 -3.62
CA GLN A 8 -13.50 14.17 -4.63
C GLN A 8 -13.93 14.77 -5.98
N SER A 9 -13.02 15.50 -6.61
CA SER A 9 -13.17 16.09 -7.94
C SER A 9 -12.50 15.23 -9.01
N TYR A 10 -11.56 14.37 -8.63
CA TYR A 10 -10.89 13.40 -9.51
C TYR A 10 -10.43 12.16 -8.74
N GLU A 11 -10.14 11.08 -9.48
CA GLU A 11 -9.69 9.82 -8.90
C GLU A 11 -8.31 9.94 -8.22
N GLY A 12 -8.20 9.44 -7.00
CA GLY A 12 -6.95 9.44 -6.24
C GLY A 12 -6.69 10.72 -5.41
N GLU A 13 -7.55 11.74 -5.49
CA GLU A 13 -7.40 13.00 -4.75
C GLU A 13 -7.24 12.79 -3.23
N ALA A 14 -8.10 11.96 -2.63
CA ALA A 14 -8.01 11.67 -1.19
C ALA A 14 -6.72 10.92 -0.83
N GLY A 15 -6.19 10.09 -1.73
CA GLY A 15 -4.92 9.38 -1.54
C GLY A 15 -3.74 10.33 -1.50
N LEU A 16 -3.71 11.29 -2.42
CA LEU A 16 -2.71 12.38 -2.45
C LEU A 16 -2.83 13.28 -1.21
N ALA A 17 -4.05 13.64 -0.82
CA ALA A 17 -4.28 14.43 0.38
C ALA A 17 -3.79 13.70 1.65
N CYS A 18 -3.98 12.38 1.74
CA CYS A 18 -3.44 11.57 2.83
C CYS A 18 -1.90 11.53 2.80
N GLU A 19 -1.29 11.43 1.62
CA GLU A 19 0.18 11.50 1.48
C GLU A 19 0.73 12.83 1.98
N MET A 20 0.12 13.95 1.56
CA MET A 20 0.54 15.29 1.98
C MET A 20 0.35 15.54 3.48
N ALA A 21 -0.68 14.94 4.08
CA ALA A 21 -0.98 15.07 5.51
C ALA A 21 -0.12 14.14 6.40
N TYR A 22 0.75 13.32 5.82
CA TYR A 22 1.58 12.40 6.58
C TYR A 22 2.66 13.13 7.39
N ASN A 23 2.68 12.88 8.70
CA ASN A 23 3.74 13.33 9.61
C ASN A 23 4.84 12.27 9.76
N HIS A 24 6.04 12.55 9.24
CA HIS A 24 7.21 11.66 9.32
C HIS A 24 7.72 11.38 10.74
N HIS A 25 7.37 12.22 11.73
CA HIS A 25 7.72 12.03 13.13
C HIS A 25 6.79 11.07 13.87
N CYS A 26 5.58 10.82 13.36
CA CYS A 26 4.66 9.85 13.96
C CYS A 26 5.09 8.43 13.57
N LYS A 27 5.48 7.63 14.57
CA LYS A 27 5.85 6.22 14.41
C LYS A 27 4.77 5.25 14.93
N ASP A 28 3.70 5.79 15.48
CA ASP A 28 2.59 5.01 16.00
C ASP A 28 1.81 4.35 14.87
N SER A 29 1.12 3.26 15.20
CA SER A 29 0.21 2.53 14.31
C SER A 29 -1.02 2.08 15.10
N PHE A 30 -2.10 1.76 14.40
CA PHE A 30 -3.28 1.18 15.00
C PHE A 30 -3.04 -0.28 15.34
N ALA A 31 -3.74 -0.76 16.37
CA ALA A 31 -3.84 -2.19 16.60
C ALA A 31 -4.69 -2.82 15.49
N TYR A 32 -4.28 -3.99 15.00
CA TYR A 32 -5.03 -4.77 14.04
C TYR A 32 -4.92 -6.27 14.35
N SER A 33 -5.81 -7.06 13.75
CA SER A 33 -5.75 -8.51 13.79
C SER A 33 -5.97 -9.11 12.40
N LEU A 34 -5.37 -10.28 12.16
CA LEU A 34 -5.45 -11.02 10.91
C LEU A 34 -6.14 -12.36 11.20
N ASP A 35 -7.44 -12.46 10.92
CA ASP A 35 -8.22 -13.69 11.11
C ASP A 35 -8.91 -14.12 9.82
N ASN A 36 -8.76 -15.39 9.43
CA ASN A 36 -9.44 -15.99 8.27
C ASN A 36 -9.47 -15.11 7.00
N ASN A 37 -8.30 -14.60 6.58
CA ASN A 37 -8.12 -13.68 5.45
C ASN A 37 -8.84 -12.31 5.59
N THR A 38 -9.29 -11.97 6.78
CA THR A 38 -9.87 -10.68 7.14
C THR A 38 -8.85 -9.88 7.94
N ILE A 39 -8.73 -8.60 7.60
CA ILE A 39 -7.91 -7.62 8.31
C ILE A 39 -8.87 -6.75 9.13
N ASP A 40 -8.82 -6.86 10.46
CA ASP A 40 -9.60 -6.01 11.37
C ASP A 40 -8.69 -4.93 11.97
N ILE A 41 -8.99 -3.66 11.71
CA ILE A 41 -8.18 -2.52 12.16
C ILE A 41 -8.98 -1.73 13.20
N LYS A 42 -8.40 -1.55 14.39
CA LYS A 42 -9.01 -0.78 15.47
C LYS A 42 -8.64 0.69 15.36
N PHE A 43 -9.49 1.45 14.67
CA PHE A 43 -9.30 2.88 14.48
C PHE A 43 -9.65 3.68 15.74
N ASP A 44 -8.77 4.62 16.10
CA ASP A 44 -9.12 5.76 16.93
C ASP A 44 -9.36 6.97 16.03
N PHE A 45 -10.64 7.29 15.84
CA PHE A 45 -11.11 8.36 14.96
C PHE A 45 -10.71 9.76 15.44
N PHE A 46 -10.38 9.92 16.72
CA PHE A 46 -10.07 11.22 17.33
C PHE A 46 -8.57 11.48 17.40
N ASN A 47 -7.74 10.53 16.95
CA ASN A 47 -6.31 10.70 16.97
C ASN A 47 -5.86 11.76 15.96
N LYS A 48 -5.11 12.76 16.43
CA LYS A 48 -4.59 13.85 15.58
C LYS A 48 -3.66 13.36 14.47
N ASN A 49 -3.01 12.21 14.66
CA ASN A 49 -2.12 11.57 13.70
C ASN A 49 -2.80 10.41 12.94
N ILE A 50 -4.14 10.37 12.88
CA ILE A 50 -4.90 9.27 12.26
C ILE A 50 -4.40 8.89 10.86
N VAL A 51 -4.01 9.86 10.02
CA VAL A 51 -3.48 9.60 8.66
C VAL A 51 -2.13 8.89 8.72
N SER A 52 -1.20 9.38 9.54
CA SER A 52 0.10 8.74 9.75
C SER A 52 -0.02 7.36 10.34
N MET A 53 -0.83 7.22 11.39
CA MET A 53 -1.08 5.92 12.01
C MET A 53 -1.69 4.95 11.01
N PHE A 54 -2.63 5.40 10.16
CA PHE A 54 -3.22 4.55 9.14
C PHE A 54 -2.19 4.07 8.11
N ILE A 55 -1.38 4.98 7.55
CA ILE A 55 -0.33 4.62 6.58
C ILE A 55 0.70 3.66 7.20
N ASN A 56 1.13 3.93 8.44
CA ASN A 56 2.03 3.04 9.19
C ASN A 56 1.40 1.65 9.42
N THR A 57 0.11 1.60 9.76
CA THR A 57 -0.64 0.36 9.98
C THR A 57 -0.69 -0.47 8.70
N LEU A 58 -0.98 0.15 7.55
CA LEU A 58 -0.99 -0.54 6.25
C LEU A 58 0.38 -1.15 5.93
N ALA A 59 1.46 -0.39 6.12
CA ALA A 59 2.81 -0.90 5.92
C ALA A 59 3.08 -2.12 6.83
N ASN A 60 2.72 -2.05 8.11
CA ASN A 60 2.91 -3.16 9.05
C ASN A 60 2.09 -4.41 8.65
N ILE A 61 0.83 -4.23 8.25
CA ILE A 61 -0.05 -5.33 7.79
C ILE A 61 0.57 -6.03 6.57
N ILE A 62 1.07 -5.27 5.59
CA ILE A 62 1.71 -5.83 4.39
C ILE A 62 2.88 -6.73 4.79
N ILE A 63 3.69 -6.30 5.76
CA ILE A 63 4.87 -7.04 6.23
C ILE A 63 4.48 -8.30 6.98
N ASP A 64 3.51 -8.23 7.89
CA ASP A 64 3.05 -9.40 8.65
C ASP A 64 2.49 -10.49 7.73
N ILE A 65 1.71 -10.08 6.71
CA ILE A 65 1.22 -11.01 5.68
C ILE A 65 2.40 -11.57 4.88
N SER A 66 3.35 -10.74 4.46
CA SER A 66 4.52 -11.16 3.68
C SER A 66 5.37 -12.20 4.44
N LEU A 67 5.59 -11.99 5.73
CA LEU A 67 6.33 -12.91 6.61
C LEU A 67 5.62 -14.26 6.77
N LYS A 68 4.28 -14.27 6.76
CA LYS A 68 3.49 -15.51 6.84
C LYS A 68 3.63 -16.37 5.57
N HIS A 69 3.68 -15.75 4.40
CA HIS A 69 3.70 -16.46 3.12
C HIS A 69 5.11 -16.79 2.61
N LYS A 70 6.15 -16.08 3.04
CA LYS A 70 7.57 -16.32 2.67
C LYS A 70 7.81 -16.42 1.16
N GLN A 71 7.18 -15.54 0.39
CA GLN A 71 7.34 -15.43 -1.05
C GLN A 71 7.99 -14.09 -1.43
N ASP A 72 8.51 -14.02 -2.66
CA ASP A 72 8.92 -12.76 -3.28
C ASP A 72 7.69 -11.85 -3.41
N ILE A 73 7.85 -10.57 -3.05
CA ILE A 73 6.75 -9.60 -3.01
C ILE A 73 6.75 -8.73 -4.26
N ILE A 74 5.59 -8.53 -4.87
CA ILE A 74 5.41 -7.57 -5.97
C ILE A 74 4.48 -6.46 -5.48
N LEU A 75 4.98 -5.22 -5.45
CA LEU A 75 4.20 -4.04 -5.10
C LEU A 75 3.63 -3.42 -6.38
N CYS A 76 2.32 -3.56 -6.59
CA CYS A 76 1.62 -3.06 -7.77
C CYS A 76 0.21 -2.52 -7.46
N GLY A 77 -0.38 -1.79 -8.40
CA GLY A 77 -1.67 -1.13 -8.25
C GLY A 77 -1.56 0.34 -7.85
N GLY A 78 -2.60 1.12 -8.19
CA GLY A 78 -2.60 2.59 -8.05
C GLY A 78 -2.34 3.11 -6.63
N VAL A 79 -2.60 2.30 -5.59
CA VAL A 79 -2.32 2.63 -4.18
C VAL A 79 -0.83 2.86 -3.92
N PHE A 80 0.06 2.11 -4.58
CA PHE A 80 1.51 2.27 -4.43
C PHE A 80 2.08 3.45 -5.23
N GLN A 81 1.23 4.26 -5.88
CA GLN A 81 1.64 5.61 -6.30
C GLN A 81 1.83 6.54 -5.10
N ASN A 82 1.24 6.21 -3.94
CA ASN A 82 1.52 6.92 -2.70
C ASN A 82 2.98 6.67 -2.27
N LYS A 83 3.86 7.65 -2.46
CA LYS A 83 5.30 7.47 -2.25
C LYS A 83 5.62 7.16 -0.79
N THR A 84 4.88 7.77 0.13
CA THR A 84 5.08 7.53 1.57
C THR A 84 4.82 6.06 1.92
N LEU A 85 3.69 5.50 1.48
CA LEU A 85 3.37 4.09 1.73
C LEU A 85 4.38 3.16 1.04
N LEU A 86 4.76 3.45 -0.21
CA LEU A 86 5.73 2.66 -0.96
C LEU A 86 7.09 2.62 -0.25
N GLU A 87 7.64 3.77 0.11
CA GLU A 87 8.94 3.86 0.79
C GLU A 87 8.93 3.20 2.17
N LEU A 88 7.86 3.37 2.95
CA LEU A 88 7.74 2.71 4.25
C LEU A 88 7.69 1.20 4.09
N THR A 89 6.94 0.69 3.11
CA THR A 89 6.84 -0.74 2.83
C THR A 89 8.19 -1.30 2.39
N ILE A 90 8.88 -0.64 1.44
CA ILE A 90 10.22 -1.03 0.98
C ILE A 90 11.22 -1.10 2.15
N LYS A 91 11.29 -0.04 2.96
CA LYS A 91 12.20 0.00 4.12
C LYS A 91 11.95 -1.16 5.08
N GLN A 92 10.69 -1.53 5.31
CA GLN A 92 10.37 -2.67 6.17
C GLN A 92 10.66 -4.02 5.52
N LEU A 93 10.43 -4.18 4.20
CA LEU A 93 10.80 -5.38 3.46
C LEU A 93 12.31 -5.62 3.50
N GLU A 94 13.10 -4.57 3.27
CA GLU A 94 14.57 -4.60 3.37
C GLU A 94 15.04 -4.99 4.76
N LYS A 95 14.46 -4.38 5.80
CA LYS A 95 14.78 -4.69 7.21
C LYS A 95 14.52 -6.17 7.54
N ASN A 96 13.54 -6.80 6.92
CA ASN A 96 13.20 -8.20 7.12
C ASN A 96 13.87 -9.15 6.11
N ASN A 97 14.78 -8.65 5.26
CA ASN A 97 15.42 -9.40 4.18
C ASN A 97 14.42 -10.10 3.24
N ILE A 98 13.27 -9.48 2.99
CA ILE A 98 12.26 -9.99 2.07
C ILE A 98 12.56 -9.43 0.68
N LYS A 99 12.68 -10.32 -0.30
CA LYS A 99 12.91 -9.94 -1.70
C LYS A 99 11.65 -9.32 -2.29
N TYR A 100 11.82 -8.21 -3.00
CA TYR A 100 10.69 -7.43 -3.51
C TYR A 100 10.95 -6.86 -4.91
N PHE A 101 9.86 -6.53 -5.59
CA PHE A 101 9.83 -5.92 -6.92
C PHE A 101 8.74 -4.86 -7.00
N TYR A 102 8.98 -3.80 -7.77
CA TYR A 102 7.98 -2.78 -8.12
C TYR A 102 8.33 -2.17 -9.47
N ASN A 103 7.34 -1.66 -10.21
CA ASN A 103 7.59 -1.07 -11.53
C ASN A 103 8.20 0.34 -11.40
N GLN A 104 9.35 0.56 -12.04
CA GLN A 104 10.00 1.88 -12.12
C GLN A 104 9.79 2.56 -13.48
N ASN A 105 9.70 1.76 -14.56
CA ASN A 105 9.68 2.27 -15.94
C ASN A 105 8.26 2.33 -16.54
N ILE A 106 7.28 1.73 -15.86
CA ILE A 106 5.91 1.58 -16.33
C ILE A 106 4.99 2.05 -15.20
N PRO A 107 3.89 2.76 -15.48
CA PRO A 107 2.95 3.17 -14.45
C PRO A 107 2.53 1.98 -13.58
N ILE A 108 2.57 2.14 -12.27
CA ILE A 108 2.17 1.08 -11.32
C ILE A 108 0.64 0.88 -11.31
N ASN A 109 -0.09 1.83 -11.91
CA ASN A 109 -1.55 1.87 -11.99
C ASN A 109 -2.12 1.13 -13.20
N ASP A 110 -3.44 1.25 -13.36
CA ASP A 110 -4.26 0.55 -14.34
C ASP A 110 -3.85 0.76 -15.80
N SER A 111 -3.11 1.84 -16.09
CA SER A 111 -2.51 2.08 -17.41
C SER A 111 -1.56 0.96 -17.85
N SER A 112 -1.06 0.14 -16.92
CA SER A 112 -0.15 -0.98 -17.20
C SER A 112 -0.81 -2.36 -17.22
N ILE A 113 -2.11 -2.47 -16.91
CA ILE A 113 -2.81 -3.76 -16.84
C ILE A 113 -2.75 -4.51 -18.18
N ALA A 114 -2.91 -3.79 -19.29
CA ALA A 114 -2.86 -4.38 -20.63
C ALA A 114 -1.54 -5.12 -20.91
N LEU A 115 -0.41 -4.62 -20.39
CA LEU A 115 0.88 -5.28 -20.54
C LEU A 115 0.90 -6.63 -19.81
N GLY A 116 0.38 -6.68 -18.57
CA GLY A 116 0.25 -7.92 -17.81
C GLY A 116 -0.67 -8.93 -18.51
N GLN A 117 -1.77 -8.46 -19.11
CA GLN A 117 -2.70 -9.29 -19.87
C GLN A 117 -2.05 -9.89 -21.12
N ILE A 118 -1.30 -9.08 -21.89
CA ILE A 118 -0.58 -9.55 -23.09
C ILE A 118 0.46 -10.60 -22.69
N TRP A 119 1.27 -10.32 -21.67
CA TRP A 119 2.28 -11.26 -21.19
C TRP A 119 1.65 -12.60 -20.77
N TRP A 120 0.54 -12.56 -20.05
CA TRP A 120 -0.19 -13.76 -19.65
C TRP A 120 -0.72 -14.54 -20.86
N ALA A 121 -1.31 -13.86 -21.86
CA ALA A 121 -1.83 -14.51 -23.05
C ALA A 121 -0.72 -15.20 -23.86
N VAL A 122 0.41 -14.53 -24.06
CA VAL A 122 1.60 -15.09 -24.74
C VAL A 122 2.18 -16.27 -23.96
N SER A 123 2.30 -16.13 -22.63
CA SER A 123 2.87 -17.19 -21.77
C SER A 123 1.99 -18.45 -21.70
N ASN A 124 0.70 -18.34 -22.01
CA ASN A 124 -0.25 -19.45 -22.02
C ASN A 124 -0.62 -19.91 -23.44
N ASN A 125 0.09 -19.43 -24.48
CA ASN A 125 -0.17 -19.72 -25.90
C ASN A 125 -1.65 -19.48 -26.32
N ILE A 126 -2.27 -18.44 -25.77
CA ILE A 126 -3.66 -18.07 -26.11
C ILE A 126 -3.70 -17.22 -27.40
N ILE A 127 -2.55 -16.66 -27.80
CA ILE A 127 -2.32 -15.89 -29.03
C ILE A 127 -1.02 -16.38 -29.66
#